data_AF-A0A399H1D8-F1
#
_entry.id   AF-A0A399H1D8-F1
#
_cell.length_a   1.000
_cell.length_b   1.000
_cell.length_c   1.000
_cell.angle_alpha   90.00
_cell.angle_beta   90.00
_cell.angle_gamma   90.00
#
_symmetry.space_group_name_H-M   'P 1'
#
loop_
_entity.id
_entity.type
_entity.pdbx_description
1 polymer ?
#
loop_
_entity_poly.entity_id
_entity_poly.type
_entity_poly.pdbx_seq_one_letter_code
_entity_poly.pdbx_strand_id
1 'polypeptide(L)'
;MHQEFLCQVTAYGMSAGQWVGVPLGSYRAPSLSLALWWMRERATWMAERLDPLPESCRWPVRALVPVADDVPDAPGELRAWRDDRAGQDAAGDRLARGLLVRFATRDDTTVYELLAESVDALRIQRAALIDVPSLGASA
;
A
#
# COMPACT_ATOMS: atom_id res chain seq x y z
N MET A 1 6.55 6.84 25.31
CA MET A 1 5.49 6.33 24.41
C MET A 1 6.15 6.04 23.07
N HIS A 2 6.21 4.77 22.64
CA HIS A 2 6.79 4.41 21.35
C HIS A 2 5.69 4.48 20.30
N GLN A 3 5.90 5.24 19.23
CA GLN A 3 4.97 5.28 18.11
C GLN A 3 5.12 4.01 17.27
N GLU A 4 4.03 3.31 17.10
CA GLU A 4 3.96 2.11 16.28
C GLU A 4 3.09 2.37 15.04
N PHE A 5 3.45 1.75 13.92
CA PHE A 5 2.76 1.93 12.65
C PHE A 5 2.32 0.58 12.10
N LEU A 6 1.08 0.52 11.60
CA LEU A 6 0.59 -0.61 10.83
C LEU A 6 0.77 -0.30 9.36
N CYS A 7 1.49 -1.16 8.66
CA CYS A 7 1.71 -1.06 7.22
C CYS A 7 1.11 -2.27 6.52
N GLN A 8 0.46 -2.06 5.38
CA GLN A 8 -0.22 -3.11 4.62
C GLN A 8 -0.08 -2.89 3.13
N VAL A 9 -0.11 -4.00 2.39
CA VAL A 9 -0.27 -4.01 0.93
C VAL A 9 -1.51 -4.83 0.60
N THR A 10 -2.37 -4.29 -0.25
CA THR A 10 -3.58 -4.96 -0.74
C THR A 10 -3.65 -4.82 -2.26
N ALA A 11 -3.93 -5.93 -2.94
CA ALA A 11 -4.31 -5.92 -4.36
C ALA A 11 -5.83 -6.05 -4.47
N TYR A 12 -6.45 -5.18 -5.26
CA TYR A 12 -7.87 -5.20 -5.52
C TYR A 12 -8.13 -5.53 -6.98
N GLY A 13 -9.07 -6.44 -7.23
CA GLY A 13 -9.44 -6.82 -8.59
C GLY A 13 -10.77 -7.52 -8.63
N MET A 14 -11.23 -7.81 -9.86
CA MET A 14 -12.45 -8.56 -10.08
C MET A 14 -12.21 -10.06 -9.89
N SER A 15 -12.99 -10.69 -9.02
CA SER A 15 -13.03 -12.14 -8.84
C SER A 15 -14.47 -12.61 -8.80
N ALA A 16 -14.85 -13.51 -9.71
CA ALA A 16 -16.22 -14.01 -9.86
C ALA A 16 -17.30 -12.91 -9.95
N GLY A 17 -17.00 -11.79 -10.60
CA GLY A 17 -17.93 -10.65 -10.75
C GLY A 17 -17.98 -9.72 -9.52
N GLN A 18 -17.18 -9.97 -8.49
CA GLN A 18 -17.09 -9.14 -7.30
C GLN A 18 -15.74 -8.43 -7.21
N TRP A 19 -15.75 -7.18 -6.76
CA TRP A 19 -14.53 -6.46 -6.40
C TRP A 19 -14.01 -6.96 -5.04
N VAL A 20 -12.80 -7.53 -5.03
CA VAL A 20 -12.21 -8.17 -3.83
C VAL A 20 -10.82 -7.60 -3.59
N GLY A 21 -10.50 -7.32 -2.31
CA GLY A 21 -9.16 -6.99 -1.85
C GLY A 21 -8.45 -8.20 -1.26
N VAL A 22 -7.25 -8.51 -1.76
CA VAL A 22 -6.38 -9.59 -1.28
C VAL A 22 -5.15 -8.98 -0.61
N PRO A 23 -4.93 -9.21 0.71
CA PRO A 23 -3.74 -8.71 1.38
C PRO A 23 -2.50 -9.46 0.88
N LEU A 24 -1.51 -8.71 0.40
CA LEU A 24 -0.24 -9.26 -0.08
C LEU A 24 0.87 -9.23 0.98
N GLY A 25 0.70 -8.41 2.02
CA GLY A 25 1.63 -8.35 3.14
C GLY A 25 1.23 -7.33 4.18
N SER A 26 1.69 -7.54 5.40
CA SER A 26 1.53 -6.58 6.50
C SER A 26 2.81 -6.53 7.34
N TYR A 27 3.01 -5.39 7.99
CA TYR A 27 4.14 -5.17 8.88
C TYR A 27 3.77 -4.19 9.98
N ARG A 28 4.15 -4.52 11.20
CA ARG A 28 3.99 -3.66 12.37
C ARG A 28 5.35 -3.03 12.64
N ALA A 29 5.52 -1.78 12.22
CA ALA A 29 6.78 -1.08 12.31
C ALA A 29 6.94 -0.41 13.69
N PRO A 30 8.05 -0.66 14.41
CA PRO A 30 8.27 -0.09 15.74
C PRO A 30 8.82 1.35 15.68
N SER A 31 8.97 1.93 14.49
CA SER A 31 9.41 3.31 14.28
C SER A 31 8.92 3.84 12.92
N LEU A 32 8.91 5.17 12.80
CA LEU A 32 8.56 5.85 11.55
C LEU A 32 9.50 5.48 10.40
N SER A 33 10.80 5.45 10.66
CA SER A 33 11.82 5.09 9.65
C SER A 33 11.61 3.67 9.12
N LEU A 34 11.23 2.72 9.97
CA LEU A 34 10.95 1.35 9.54
C LEU A 34 9.62 1.22 8.79
N ALA A 35 8.62 2.06 9.10
CA ALA A 35 7.37 2.11 8.35
C ALA A 35 7.64 2.58 6.91
N LEU A 36 8.36 3.69 6.74
CA LEU A 36 8.72 4.23 5.42
C LEU A 36 9.64 3.27 4.65
N TRP A 37 10.65 2.71 5.33
CA TRP A 37 11.51 1.68 4.74
C TRP A 37 10.69 0.51 4.23
N TRP A 38 9.76 -0.02 5.04
CA TRP A 38 8.94 -1.15 4.64
C TRP A 38 8.08 -0.81 3.42
N MET A 39 7.43 0.36 3.41
CA MET A 39 6.64 0.76 2.26
C MET A 39 7.50 0.83 0.99
N ARG A 40 8.69 1.46 1.07
CA ARG A 40 9.67 1.55 -0.04
C ARG A 40 10.09 0.18 -0.53
N GLU A 41 10.42 -0.71 0.39
CA GLU A 41 10.83 -2.08 0.10
C GLU A 41 9.70 -2.91 -0.51
N ARG A 42 8.45 -2.69 -0.10
CA ARG A 42 7.29 -3.35 -0.72
C ARG A 42 7.03 -2.84 -2.13
N ALA A 43 7.21 -1.55 -2.40
CA ALA A 43 7.07 -1.05 -3.77
C ALA A 43 8.12 -1.68 -4.71
N THR A 44 9.38 -1.78 -4.27
CA THR A 44 10.43 -2.49 -5.00
C THR A 44 10.06 -3.94 -5.28
N TRP A 45 9.69 -4.68 -4.23
CA TRP A 45 9.33 -6.10 -4.33
C TRP A 45 8.15 -6.34 -5.28
N MET A 46 7.16 -5.45 -5.30
CA MET A 46 6.03 -5.55 -6.23
C MET A 46 6.47 -5.27 -7.66
N ALA A 47 7.19 -4.18 -7.90
CA ALA A 47 7.64 -3.81 -9.25
C ALA A 47 8.48 -4.92 -9.89
N GLU A 48 9.39 -5.54 -9.15
CA GLU A 48 10.25 -6.63 -9.64
C GLU A 48 9.48 -7.92 -9.97
N ARG A 49 8.30 -8.12 -9.38
CA ARG A 49 7.47 -9.31 -9.63
C ARG A 49 6.43 -9.10 -10.71
N LEU A 50 5.94 -7.87 -10.86
CA LEU A 50 5.00 -7.48 -11.91
C LEU A 50 5.71 -7.31 -13.26
N ASP A 51 6.90 -6.72 -13.26
CA ASP A 51 7.72 -6.50 -14.45
C ASP A 51 9.18 -6.85 -14.13
N PRO A 52 9.53 -8.14 -14.14
CA PRO A 52 10.90 -8.56 -13.90
C PRO A 52 11.79 -8.15 -15.08
N LEU A 53 12.99 -7.63 -14.77
CA LEU A 53 13.97 -7.34 -15.81
C LEU A 53 14.34 -8.63 -16.57
N PRO A 54 14.32 -8.64 -17.91
CA PRO A 54 14.66 -9.81 -18.70
C PRO A 54 16.03 -10.41 -18.36
N GLU A 55 16.97 -9.56 -17.94
CA GLU A 55 18.35 -9.93 -17.60
C GLU A 55 18.51 -10.51 -16.17
N SER A 56 17.49 -10.40 -15.33
CA SER A 56 17.56 -10.78 -13.92
C SER A 56 17.46 -12.29 -13.67
N CYS A 57 16.91 -13.07 -14.61
CA CYS A 57 16.75 -14.52 -14.46
C CYS A 57 16.47 -15.22 -15.80
N ARG A 58 16.70 -16.54 -15.88
CA ARG A 58 16.19 -17.37 -16.99
C ARG A 58 14.72 -17.68 -16.76
N TRP A 59 13.85 -17.04 -17.54
CA TRP A 59 12.42 -17.29 -17.51
C TRP A 59 12.05 -18.50 -18.38
N PRO A 60 11.07 -19.32 -17.96
CA PRO A 60 10.47 -20.31 -18.85
C PRO A 60 9.92 -19.65 -20.12
N VAL A 61 9.90 -20.40 -21.23
CA VAL A 61 9.31 -19.94 -22.48
C VAL A 61 7.85 -19.54 -22.23
N ARG A 62 7.46 -18.33 -22.66
CA ARG A 62 6.13 -17.71 -22.45
C ARG A 62 5.75 -17.41 -20.99
N ALA A 63 6.71 -17.37 -20.07
CA ALA A 63 6.44 -16.88 -18.71
C ALA A 63 6.18 -15.37 -18.64
N LEU A 64 6.66 -14.62 -19.63
CA LEU A 64 6.41 -13.20 -19.81
C LEU A 64 5.61 -12.98 -21.09
N VAL A 65 4.62 -12.10 -21.03
CA VAL A 65 3.77 -11.72 -22.16
C VAL A 65 3.85 -10.20 -22.28
N PRO A 66 4.11 -9.65 -23.49
CA PRO A 66 4.04 -8.22 -23.70
C PRO A 66 2.64 -7.69 -23.35
N VAL A 67 2.60 -6.60 -22.62
CA VAL A 67 1.39 -5.84 -22.34
C VAL A 67 1.22 -4.78 -23.43
N ALA A 68 -0.01 -4.36 -23.71
CA ALA A 68 -0.28 -3.30 -24.67
C ALA A 68 0.26 -1.95 -24.18
N ASP A 69 0.70 -1.10 -25.11
CA ASP A 69 1.35 0.19 -24.81
C ASP A 69 0.44 1.21 -24.08
N ASP A 70 -0.88 1.00 -24.10
CA ASP A 70 -1.89 1.85 -23.48
C ASP A 70 -2.27 1.43 -22.05
N VAL A 71 -1.71 0.32 -21.55
CA VAL A 71 -1.94 -0.15 -20.18
C VAL A 71 -1.16 0.72 -19.20
N PRO A 72 -1.79 1.16 -18.08
CA PRO A 72 -1.09 1.87 -17.03
C PRO A 72 0.13 1.09 -16.49
N ASP A 73 1.28 1.76 -16.42
CA ASP A 73 2.55 1.18 -15.98
C ASP A 73 2.67 1.16 -14.45
N ALA A 74 1.92 0.27 -13.78
CA ALA A 74 2.03 0.08 -12.34
C ALA A 74 3.46 -0.19 -11.84
N PRO A 75 4.27 -1.06 -12.49
CA PRO A 75 5.66 -1.26 -12.11
C PRO A 75 6.51 0.01 -12.18
N GLY A 76 6.33 0.82 -13.24
CA GLY A 76 6.97 2.12 -13.38
C GLY A 76 6.58 3.10 -12.28
N GLU A 77 5.29 3.21 -11.96
CA GLU A 77 4.80 4.06 -10.86
C GLU A 77 5.34 3.62 -9.49
N LEU A 78 5.43 2.31 -9.24
CA LEU A 78 6.04 1.76 -8.01
C LEU A 78 7.52 2.12 -7.89
N ARG A 79 8.28 2.02 -8.98
CA ARG A 79 9.70 2.43 -9.04
C ARG A 79 9.84 3.95 -8.86
N ALA A 80 8.97 4.73 -9.49
CA ALA A 80 8.95 6.18 -9.33
C ALA A 80 8.68 6.59 -7.88
N TRP A 81 7.70 5.97 -7.21
CA TRP A 81 7.40 6.23 -5.81
C TRP A 81 8.55 5.81 -4.88
N ARG A 82 9.21 4.68 -5.16
CA ARG A 82 10.42 4.24 -4.43
C ARG A 82 11.55 5.26 -4.49
N ASP A 83 11.70 5.96 -5.62
CA ASP A 83 12.78 6.90 -5.89
C ASP A 83 12.42 8.36 -5.54
N ASP A 84 11.14 8.67 -5.37
CA ASP A 84 10.64 10.01 -4.99
C ASP A 84 10.93 10.33 -3.52
N ARG A 85 12.16 10.79 -3.25
CA ARG A 85 12.59 11.18 -1.91
C ARG A 85 11.71 12.27 -1.29
N ALA A 86 11.27 13.25 -2.07
CA ALA A 86 10.43 14.33 -1.57
C ALA A 86 9.04 13.81 -1.15
N GLY A 87 8.46 12.91 -1.93
CA GLY A 87 7.23 12.20 -1.58
C GLY A 87 7.38 11.33 -0.33
N GLN A 88 8.51 10.64 -0.17
CA GLN A 88 8.81 9.85 1.04
C GLN A 88 8.91 10.74 2.29
N ASP A 89 9.59 11.89 2.19
CA ASP A 89 9.71 12.85 3.30
C ASP A 89 8.32 13.41 3.68
N ALA A 90 7.50 13.79 2.69
CA ALA A 90 6.13 14.26 2.92
C ALA A 90 5.22 13.18 3.52
N ALA A 91 5.38 11.91 3.12
CA ALA A 91 4.72 10.77 3.73
C ALA A 91 5.15 10.60 5.20
N GLY A 92 6.45 10.74 5.49
CA GLY A 92 6.98 10.72 6.85
C GLY A 92 6.33 11.77 7.75
N ASP A 93 6.26 13.01 7.29
CA ASP A 93 5.62 14.11 8.02
C ASP A 93 4.13 13.84 8.29
N ARG A 94 3.42 13.24 7.33
CA ARG A 94 2.02 12.84 7.52
C ARG A 94 1.87 11.77 8.59
N LEU A 95 2.66 10.70 8.51
CA LEU A 95 2.65 9.63 9.51
C LEU A 95 3.03 10.12 10.90
N ALA A 96 4.03 11.01 11.01
CA ALA A 96 4.45 11.61 12.28
C ALA A 96 3.30 12.41 12.93
N ARG A 97 2.45 13.05 12.13
CA ARG A 97 1.23 13.73 12.57
C ARG A 97 0.05 12.80 12.83
N GLY A 98 0.24 11.47 12.72
CA GLY A 98 -0.81 10.47 12.91
C GLY A 98 -1.79 10.36 11.73
N LEU A 99 -1.47 10.94 10.58
CA LEU A 99 -2.30 10.85 9.38
C LEU A 99 -2.00 9.57 8.60
N LEU A 100 -3.05 8.97 8.04
CA LEU A 100 -2.93 7.86 7.08
C LEU A 100 -2.07 8.28 5.88
N VAL A 101 -1.15 7.42 5.47
CA VAL A 101 -0.45 7.50 4.19
C VAL A 101 -0.91 6.35 3.31
N ARG A 102 -1.23 6.69 2.05
CA ARG A 102 -1.73 5.76 1.05
C ARG A 102 -1.07 6.09 -0.28
N PHE A 103 -0.48 5.09 -0.90
CA PHE A 103 -0.04 5.12 -2.29
C PHE A 103 -0.81 4.04 -3.03
N ALA A 104 -1.37 4.37 -4.20
CA ALA A 104 -2.09 3.41 -5.01
C ALA A 104 -1.74 3.58 -6.47
N THR A 105 -1.53 2.47 -7.15
CA THR A 105 -1.30 2.37 -8.59
C THR A 105 -2.20 1.27 -9.17
N ARG A 106 -2.28 1.13 -10.49
CA ARG A 106 -3.09 0.09 -11.13
C ARG A 106 -2.49 -0.35 -12.45
N ASP A 107 -2.81 -1.57 -12.85
CA ASP A 107 -2.73 -2.01 -14.24
C ASP A 107 -4.15 -2.09 -14.84
N ASP A 108 -4.33 -2.87 -15.90
CA ASP A 108 -5.62 -3.09 -16.59
C ASP A 108 -6.61 -3.95 -15.78
N THR A 109 -6.14 -4.73 -14.82
CA THR A 109 -6.95 -5.69 -14.05
C THR A 109 -7.01 -5.43 -12.55
N THR A 110 -5.96 -4.80 -12.01
CA THR A 110 -5.66 -4.81 -10.58
C THR A 110 -5.25 -3.42 -10.10
N VAL A 111 -5.77 -3.02 -8.94
CA VAL A 111 -5.31 -1.84 -8.19
C VAL A 111 -4.46 -2.31 -7.03
N TYR A 112 -3.25 -1.78 -6.91
CA TYR A 112 -2.32 -2.06 -5.84
C TYR A 112 -2.28 -0.90 -4.86
N GLU A 113 -2.50 -1.17 -3.57
CA GLU A 113 -2.47 -0.15 -2.52
C GLU A 113 -1.42 -0.48 -1.47
N LEU A 114 -0.54 0.48 -1.19
CA LEU A 114 0.37 0.50 -0.06
C LEU A 114 -0.16 1.51 0.96
N LEU A 115 -0.37 1.05 2.19
CA LEU A 115 -0.97 1.81 3.27
C LEU A 115 -0.06 1.79 4.49
N ALA A 116 0.08 2.91 5.17
CA ALA A 116 0.67 3.01 6.49
C ALA A 116 -0.13 3.97 7.37
N GLU A 117 -0.29 3.60 8.64
CA GLU A 117 -1.01 4.41 9.62
C GLU A 117 -0.44 4.25 11.02
N SER A 118 -0.61 5.27 11.86
CA SER A 118 -0.22 5.22 13.27
C SER A 118 -1.23 4.39 14.06
N VAL A 119 -0.73 3.40 14.82
CA VAL A 119 -1.56 2.57 15.69
C VAL A 119 -2.19 3.41 16.81
N ASP A 120 -1.50 4.43 17.29
CA ASP A 120 -2.02 5.32 18.34
C ASP A 120 -3.17 6.19 17.81
N ALA A 121 -3.05 6.70 16.57
CA ALA A 121 -4.14 7.42 15.91
C ALA A 121 -5.37 6.51 15.72
N LEU A 122 -5.18 5.27 15.28
CA LEU A 122 -6.25 4.27 15.17
C LEU A 122 -6.95 3.98 16.51
N ARG A 123 -6.17 3.87 17.60
CA ARG A 123 -6.71 3.65 18.95
C ARG A 123 -7.60 4.81 19.38
N ILE A 124 -7.16 6.05 19.16
CA ILE A 124 -7.92 7.26 19.49
C ILE A 124 -9.21 7.33 18.65
N GLN A 125 -9.14 7.09 17.35
CA GLN A 125 -10.32 7.07 16.48
C GLN A 125 -11.34 6.01 16.90
N ARG A 126 -10.89 4.80 17.23
CA ARG A 126 -11.79 3.74 17.72
C ARG A 126 -12.42 4.08 19.07
N ALA A 127 -11.67 4.67 19.99
CA ALA A 127 -12.20 5.13 21.27
C ALA A 127 -13.28 6.21 21.07
N ALA A 128 -13.04 7.17 20.16
CA ALA A 128 -14.01 8.21 19.82
C ALA A 128 -15.28 7.67 19.13
N LEU A 129 -15.17 6.62 18.32
CA LEU A 129 -16.33 5.96 17.68
C LEU A 129 -17.19 5.17 18.68
N ILE A 130 -16.59 4.65 19.76
CA ILE A 130 -17.32 3.96 20.84
C ILE A 130 -18.04 4.95 21.75
N ASP A 131 -17.54 6.18 21.86
CA ASP A 131 -18.12 7.24 22.70
C ASP A 131 -19.22 8.07 22.01
N VAL A 132 -19.69 7.63 20.82
CA VAL A 132 -20.87 8.21 20.18
C VAL A 132 -22.10 7.68 20.92
N PRO A 133 -22.87 8.52 21.65
CA PRO A 133 -24.11 8.06 22.26
C PRO A 133 -25.04 7.61 21.13
N SER A 134 -25.60 6.40 21.25
CA SER A 134 -26.65 5.93 20.38
C SER A 134 -27.78 6.97 20.39
N LEU A 135 -27.89 7.77 19.33
CA LEU A 135 -29.05 8.63 19.15
C LEU A 135 -30.27 7.73 19.16
N GLY A 136 -31.06 7.87 20.23
CA GLY A 136 -32.14 6.97 20.55
C GLY A 136 -33.08 6.80 19.39
N ALA A 137 -33.47 5.54 19.15
CA ALA A 137 -34.71 5.24 18.48
C ALA A 137 -35.83 6.03 19.19
N SER A 138 -36.46 6.95 18.47
CA SER A 138 -37.76 7.49 18.85
C SER A 138 -38.80 6.87 17.94
N ALA A 139 -39.89 6.46 18.60
CA ALA A 139 -41.04 5.66 18.19
C ALA A 139 -41.67 6.02 16.83
#